data_AF-A0A966F2Z3-F1
#
_entry.id   AF-A0A966F2Z3-F1
#
_cell.length_a   1.000
_cell.length_b   1.000
_cell.length_c   1.000
_cell.angle_alpha   90.00
_cell.angle_beta   90.00
_cell.angle_gamma   90.00
#
_symmetry.space_group_name_H-M   'P 1'
#
loop_
_entity.id
_entity.type
_entity.pdbx_description
1 polymer ?
#
loop_
_entity_poly.entity_id
_entity_poly.type
_entity_poly.pdbx_seq_one_letter_code
_entity_poly.pdbx_strand_id
1 'polypeptide(L)'
;MARVIKGKLNKKAEAIILEDFLKEIKKIHSINDLRKFFEMFFTKDEEVLVLRRLAIMQLIAEKKKYKEIKEKLSVSGCTISAVKDILLGQGYNKRDKKIKYSYWPKQNSRKKFPSYPRMVGKGRWGFLYR
;
A
#
# COMPACT_ATOMS: atom_id res chain seq x y z
N MET A 1 -14.86 -14.62 5.83
CA MET A 1 -14.96 -14.14 7.23
C MET A 1 -13.57 -14.23 7.85
N ALA A 2 -13.03 -13.15 8.41
CA ALA A 2 -11.74 -13.21 9.09
C ALA A 2 -11.86 -14.08 10.35
N ARG A 3 -10.95 -15.05 10.51
CA ARG A 3 -10.94 -15.95 11.67
C ARG A 3 -10.48 -15.16 12.89
N VAL A 4 -11.43 -14.74 13.72
CA VAL A 4 -11.11 -14.08 14.99
C VAL A 4 -10.63 -15.14 15.97
N ILE A 5 -9.35 -15.10 16.35
CA ILE A 5 -8.80 -16.00 17.36
C ILE A 5 -9.50 -15.70 18.69
N LYS A 6 -10.26 -16.67 19.19
CA LYS A 6 -10.94 -16.57 20.49
C LYS A 6 -9.98 -17.03 21.58
N GLY A 7 -9.13 -16.12 22.03
CA GLY A 7 -8.20 -16.33 23.14
C GLY A 7 -7.40 -15.05 23.37
N LYS A 8 -7.57 -14.40 24.52
CA LYS A 8 -6.72 -13.27 24.89
C LYS A 8 -5.45 -13.83 25.49
N LEU A 9 -4.30 -13.48 24.92
CA LEU A 9 -3.03 -13.80 25.55
C LEU A 9 -2.87 -12.94 26.81
N ASN A 10 -2.03 -13.39 27.74
CA ASN A 10 -1.72 -12.59 28.92
C ASN A 10 -0.96 -11.33 28.46
N LYS A 11 -1.45 -10.13 28.82
CA LYS A 11 -0.86 -8.85 28.43
C LYS A 11 0.65 -8.75 28.67
N LYS A 12 1.15 -9.40 29.73
CA LYS A 12 2.60 -9.45 30.02
C LYS A 12 3.36 -10.30 29.02
N ALA A 13 2.81 -11.46 28.66
CA ALA A 13 3.39 -12.33 27.65
C ALA A 13 3.33 -11.68 26.26
N GLU A 14 2.22 -11.01 25.92
CA GLU A 14 2.09 -10.27 24.66
C GLU A 14 3.19 -9.23 24.48
N ALA A 15 3.49 -8.45 25.53
CA ALA A 15 4.54 -7.43 25.48
C ALA A 15 5.93 -8.05 25.24
N ILE A 16 6.27 -9.13 25.95
CA ILE A 16 7.57 -9.81 25.82
C ILE A 16 7.71 -10.40 24.41
N ILE A 17 6.69 -11.11 23.93
CA ILE A 17 6.69 -11.72 22.59
C ILE A 17 6.82 -10.64 21.51
N LEU A 18 6.14 -9.50 21.69
CA LEU A 18 6.21 -8.38 20.74
C LEU A 18 7.61 -7.76 20.73
N GLU A 19 8.23 -7.55 21.89
CA GLU A 19 9.60 -7.05 21.97
C GLU A 19 10.60 -7.99 21.28
N ASP A 20 10.46 -9.29 21.49
CA ASP A 20 11.36 -10.27 20.88
C ASP A 20 11.17 -10.35 19.36
N PHE A 21 9.93 -10.29 18.88
CA PHE A 21 9.62 -10.16 17.46
C PHE A 21 10.25 -8.90 16.84
N LEU A 22 10.18 -7.75 17.52
CA LEU A 22 10.81 -6.52 17.04
C LEU A 22 12.34 -6.62 17.02
N LYS A 23 12.95 -7.29 18.00
CA LYS A 23 14.40 -7.56 18.02
C LYS A 23 14.81 -8.44 16.84
N GLU A 24 14.02 -9.45 16.49
CA GLU A 24 14.27 -10.30 15.33
C GLU A 24 14.21 -9.52 14.02
N ILE A 25 13.17 -8.70 13.82
CA ILE A 25 13.08 -7.82 12.64
C ILE A 25 14.30 -6.90 12.54
N LYS A 26 14.75 -6.34 13.68
CA LYS A 26 15.90 -5.43 13.72
C LYS A 26 17.22 -6.09 13.32
N LYS A 27 17.38 -7.40 13.51
CA LYS A 27 18.58 -8.15 13.12
C LYS A 27 18.69 -8.36 11.60
N ILE A 28 17.59 -8.19 10.87
CA ILE A 28 17.56 -8.40 9.43
C ILE A 28 18.05 -7.13 8.72
N HIS A 29 19.26 -7.18 8.17
CA HIS A 29 19.90 -6.03 7.51
C HIS A 29 19.66 -5.97 5.99
N SER A 30 19.15 -7.05 5.39
CA SER A 30 18.92 -7.17 3.95
C SER A 30 17.43 -7.08 3.63
N ILE A 31 17.07 -6.23 2.65
CA ILE A 31 15.69 -6.08 2.18
C ILE A 31 15.13 -7.41 1.66
N ASN A 32 15.97 -8.22 1.00
CA ASN A 32 15.54 -9.48 0.42
C ASN A 32 15.23 -10.53 1.51
N ASP A 33 16.02 -10.54 2.58
CA ASP A 33 15.80 -11.46 3.69
C ASP A 33 14.61 -11.02 4.55
N LEU A 34 14.38 -9.71 4.67
CA LEU A 34 13.21 -9.16 5.33
C LEU A 34 11.92 -9.50 4.56
N ARG A 35 12.00 -9.49 3.22
CA ARG A 35 10.90 -9.94 2.36
C ARG A 35 10.60 -11.42 2.57
N LYS A 36 11.62 -12.29 2.55
CA LYS A 36 11.44 -13.72 2.82
C LYS A 36 10.85 -13.98 4.21
N PHE A 37 11.31 -13.24 5.22
CA PHE A 37 10.74 -13.31 6.56
C PHE A 37 9.25 -12.97 6.56
N PHE A 38 8.83 -11.90 5.89
CA PHE A 38 7.42 -11.55 5.78
C PHE A 38 6.60 -12.57 4.98
N GLU A 39 7.15 -13.15 3.91
CA GLU A 39 6.50 -14.21 3.15
C GLU A 39 6.32 -15.50 3.97
N MET A 40 7.20 -15.76 4.94
CA MET A 40 7.07 -16.89 5.87
C MET A 40 6.15 -16.59 7.05
N PHE A 41 6.16 -15.34 7.54
CA PHE A 41 5.43 -14.95 8.75
C PHE A 41 3.96 -14.62 8.47
N PHE A 42 3.67 -13.95 7.35
CA PHE A 42 2.32 -13.57 6.97
C PHE A 42 1.70 -14.57 6.00
N THR A 43 0.39 -14.74 6.12
CA THR A 43 -0.38 -15.30 5.02
C THR A 43 -0.49 -14.29 3.89
N LYS A 44 -0.73 -14.76 2.65
CA LYS A 44 -0.90 -13.89 1.46
C LYS A 44 -1.96 -12.80 1.67
N ASP A 45 -3.04 -13.14 2.38
CA ASP A 45 -4.12 -12.19 2.65
C ASP A 45 -3.72 -11.12 3.68
N GLU A 46 -2.96 -11.50 4.73
CA GLU A 46 -2.44 -10.57 5.73
C GLU A 46 -1.40 -9.63 5.14
N GLU A 47 -0.52 -10.15 4.28
CA GLU A 47 0.46 -9.34 3.55
C GLU A 47 -0.24 -8.25 2.72
N VAL A 48 -1.27 -8.64 1.95
CA VAL A 48 -2.07 -7.69 1.15
C VAL A 48 -2.76 -6.65 2.04
N LEU A 49 -3.25 -7.03 3.23
CA LEU A 49 -3.85 -6.09 4.17
C LEU A 49 -2.84 -5.07 4.70
N VAL A 50 -1.62 -5.51 5.04
CA VAL A 50 -0.54 -4.63 5.49
C VAL A 50 -0.14 -3.66 4.37
N LEU A 51 0.07 -4.17 3.15
CA LEU A 51 0.39 -3.36 1.98
C LEU A 51 -0.70 -2.33 1.65
N ARG A 52 -1.98 -2.71 1.73
CA ARG A 52 -3.10 -1.78 1.57
C ARG A 52 -3.09 -0.69 2.63
N ARG A 53 -2.81 -1.00 3.90
CA ARG A 53 -2.70 0.02 4.96
C ARG A 53 -1.55 0.99 4.69
N LEU A 54 -0.39 0.49 4.25
CA LEU A 54 0.73 1.34 3.84
C LEU A 54 0.39 2.24 2.65
N ALA A 55 -0.33 1.72 1.66
CA ALA A 55 -0.81 2.50 0.51
C ALA A 55 -1.82 3.59 0.94
N ILE A 56 -2.73 3.29 1.87
CA ILE A 56 -3.63 4.31 2.44
C ILE A 56 -2.83 5.45 3.07
N MET A 57 -1.81 5.15 3.88
CA MET A 57 -0.98 6.17 4.53
C MET A 57 -0.37 7.14 3.51
N GLN A 58 0.12 6.62 2.39
CA GLN A 58 0.70 7.41 1.31
C GLN A 58 -0.34 8.26 0.58
N LEU A 59 -1.49 7.68 0.22
CA LEU A 59 -2.55 8.42 -0.46
C LEU A 59 -3.13 9.53 0.42
N ILE A 60 -3.19 9.32 1.74
CA ILE A 60 -3.54 10.37 2.71
C ILE A 60 -2.47 11.46 2.71
N ALA A 61 -1.19 11.11 2.72
CA ALA A 61 -0.09 12.07 2.64
C ALA A 61 -0.11 12.88 1.33
N GLU A 62 -0.54 12.26 0.23
CA GLU A 62 -0.81 12.90 -1.07
C GLU A 62 -2.10 13.74 -1.11
N LYS A 63 -2.84 13.85 0.00
CA LYS A 63 -4.12 14.58 0.13
C LYS A 63 -5.21 14.07 -0.80
N LYS A 64 -5.22 12.76 -1.11
CA LYS A 64 -6.31 12.14 -1.89
C LYS A 64 -7.62 12.11 -1.12
N LYS A 65 -8.74 12.19 -1.86
CA LYS A 65 -10.09 12.11 -1.26
C LYS A 65 -10.38 10.68 -0.80
N TYR A 66 -11.14 10.55 0.29
CA TYR A 66 -11.54 9.26 0.86
C TYR A 66 -12.25 8.34 -0.15
N LYS A 67 -13.10 8.90 -1.01
CA LYS A 67 -13.79 8.15 -2.07
C LYS A 67 -12.80 7.51 -3.04
N GLU A 68 -11.79 8.27 -3.49
CA GLU A 68 -10.75 7.76 -4.40
C GLU A 68 -9.90 6.66 -3.75
N ILE A 69 -9.58 6.79 -2.47
CA ILE A 69 -8.81 5.77 -1.72
C ILE A 69 -9.63 4.48 -1.59
N LYS A 70 -10.92 4.61 -1.25
CA LYS A 70 -11.85 3.50 -1.13
C LYS A 70 -11.97 2.72 -2.44
N GLU A 71 -12.16 3.42 -3.55
CA GLU A 71 -12.31 2.83 -4.88
C GLU A 71 -11.02 2.16 -5.37
N LYS A 72 -9.84 2.80 -5.18
CA LYS A 72 -8.56 2.26 -5.65
C LYS A 72 -8.08 1.04 -4.88
N LEU A 73 -8.26 1.03 -3.56
CA LEU A 73 -7.68 0.00 -2.69
C LEU A 73 -8.72 -1.05 -2.25
N SER A 74 -10.00 -0.87 -2.58
CA SER A 74 -11.10 -1.75 -2.17
C SER A 74 -11.09 -2.00 -0.65
N VAL A 75 -10.94 -0.92 0.12
CA VAL A 75 -10.86 -0.92 1.59
C VAL A 75 -12.09 -0.24 2.18
N SER A 76 -12.48 -0.60 3.41
CA SER A 76 -13.62 0.05 4.07
C SER A 76 -13.26 1.48 4.51
N GLY A 77 -14.27 2.35 4.63
CA GLY A 77 -14.09 3.70 5.16
C GLY A 77 -13.52 3.70 6.58
N CYS A 78 -13.93 2.74 7.42
CA CYS A 78 -13.42 2.56 8.78
C CYS A 78 -11.90 2.31 8.79
N THR A 79 -11.38 1.48 7.88
CA THR A 79 -9.93 1.28 7.75
C THR A 79 -9.18 2.55 7.36
N ILE A 80 -9.75 3.36 6.46
CA ILE A 80 -9.13 4.63 6.05
C ILE A 80 -9.07 5.60 7.25
N SER A 81 -10.16 5.71 8.01
CA SER A 81 -10.20 6.53 9.22
C SER A 81 -9.20 6.06 10.27
N ALA A 82 -9.17 4.77 10.59
CA ALA A 82 -8.22 4.23 11.56
C ALA A 82 -6.75 4.51 11.17
N VAL A 83 -6.41 4.37 9.88
CA VAL A 83 -5.07 4.70 9.38
C VAL A 83 -4.78 6.21 9.45
N LYS A 84 -5.77 7.06 9.18
CA LYS A 84 -5.63 8.52 9.34
C LYS A 84 -5.38 8.89 10.80
N ASP A 85 -6.08 8.27 11.74
CA ASP A 85 -5.95 8.57 13.16
C ASP A 85 -4.55 8.21 13.67
N ILE A 86 -4.00 7.07 13.20
CA ILE A 86 -2.60 6.70 13.41
C ILE A 86 -1.66 7.78 12.85
N LEU A 87 -1.89 8.25 11.63
CA LEU A 87 -1.04 9.24 10.96
C LEU A 87 -1.11 10.64 11.59
N LEU A 88 -2.26 11.01 12.16
CA LEU A 88 -2.44 12.26 12.91
C LEU A 88 -1.89 12.19 14.33
N GLY A 89 -1.32 11.05 14.76
CA GLY A 89 -0.81 10.87 16.11
C GLY A 89 -1.92 10.80 17.16
N GLN A 90 -3.16 10.53 16.75
CA GLN A 90 -4.26 10.21 17.67
C GLN A 90 -4.10 8.76 18.14
N GLY A 91 -3.04 8.51 18.94
CA GLY A 91 -2.75 7.20 19.54
C GLY A 91 -1.26 6.82 19.57
N TYR A 92 -0.47 7.24 18.57
CA TYR A 92 0.97 7.02 18.51
C TYR A 92 1.71 8.36 18.73
N ASN A 93 2.47 8.45 19.82
CA ASN A 93 3.35 9.57 20.21
C ASN A 93 2.93 10.96 19.71
N LYS A 94 2.15 11.68 20.55
CA LYS A 94 1.91 13.14 20.44
C LYS A 94 3.20 14.00 20.36
N ARG A 95 4.38 13.39 20.51
CA ARG A 95 5.69 14.06 20.62
C ARG A 95 6.52 14.03 19.33
N ASP A 96 6.28 13.10 18.42
CA ASP A 96 7.14 12.96 17.24
C ASP A 96 6.54 13.65 16.02
N LYS A 97 7.09 14.84 15.77
CA LYS A 97 6.84 15.71 14.62
C LYS A 97 6.70 14.89 13.33
N LYS A 98 5.53 15.00 12.69
CA LYS A 98 5.23 14.64 11.29
C LYS A 98 6.21 13.62 10.70
N ILE A 99 5.89 12.33 10.77
CA ILE A 99 6.61 11.30 10.02
C ILE A 99 6.62 11.74 8.55
N LYS A 100 7.78 12.20 8.07
CA LYS A 100 8.00 12.55 6.67
C LYS A 100 8.16 11.23 5.92
N TYR A 101 7.04 10.65 5.50
CA TYR A 101 7.08 9.47 4.65
C TYR A 101 7.83 9.82 3.36
N SER A 102 8.84 9.02 3.02
CA SER A 102 9.53 9.12 1.74
C SER A 102 8.50 8.95 0.63
N TYR A 103 8.35 9.99 -0.17
CA TYR A 103 7.46 9.98 -1.31
C TYR A 103 7.95 8.87 -2.26
N TRP A 104 7.09 7.92 -2.64
CA TRP A 104 7.44 7.03 -3.75
C TRP A 104 7.65 7.92 -4.97
N PRO A 105 8.73 7.75 -5.73
CA PRO A 105 8.89 8.50 -6.96
C PRO A 105 7.63 8.23 -7.78
N LYS A 106 6.87 9.29 -8.11
CA LYS A 106 5.75 9.17 -9.06
C LYS A 106 6.33 8.44 -10.25
N GLN A 107 5.84 7.24 -10.54
CA GLN A 107 6.15 6.62 -11.82
C GLN A 107 5.78 7.66 -12.86
N ASN A 108 6.79 8.21 -13.53
CA ASN A 108 6.58 9.19 -14.58
C ASN A 108 5.74 8.48 -15.63
N SER A 109 4.43 8.71 -15.62
CA SER A 109 3.50 8.24 -16.67
C SER A 109 3.76 8.96 -18.00
N ARG A 110 4.86 9.71 -18.12
CA ARG A 110 5.41 10.24 -19.37
C ARG A 110 5.97 9.14 -20.29
N LYS A 111 5.45 7.91 -20.25
CA LYS A 111 5.49 7.09 -21.46
C LYS A 111 4.52 7.75 -22.43
N LYS A 112 5.03 8.72 -23.20
CA LYS A 112 4.36 9.15 -24.43
C LYS A 112 4.15 7.86 -25.21
N PHE A 113 2.92 7.39 -25.31
CA PHE A 113 2.62 6.37 -26.32
C PHE A 113 3.17 6.92 -27.64
N PRO A 114 3.96 6.14 -28.40
CA PRO A 114 4.41 6.61 -29.70
C PRO A 114 3.15 7.05 -30.44
N SER A 115 3.11 8.32 -30.84
CA SER A 115 2.05 8.82 -31.70
C SER A 115 2.26 8.12 -33.03
N TYR A 116 1.65 6.94 -33.21
CA TYR A 116 1.60 6.32 -34.51
C TYR A 116 1.02 7.38 -35.45
N PRO A 117 1.66 7.66 -36.59
CA PRO A 117 1.02 8.51 -37.59
C PRO A 117 -0.35 7.89 -37.84
N ARG A 118 -1.43 8.68 -37.72
CA ARG A 118 -2.73 8.26 -38.24
C ARG A 118 -2.47 7.84 -39.66
N MET A 119 -2.64 6.55 -39.97
CA MET A 119 -2.66 6.10 -41.36
C MET A 119 -3.87 6.75 -41.99
N VAL A 120 -3.71 7.98 -42.48
CA VAL A 120 -4.57 8.58 -43.48
C VAL A 120 -4.28 7.81 -44.76
N GLY A 121 -4.87 6.62 -44.85
CA GLY A 121 -4.99 5.92 -46.11
C GLY A 121 -5.79 6.82 -47.04
N LYS A 122 -5.12 7.58 -47.91
CA LYS A 122 -5.76 8.03 -49.14
C LYS A 122 -6.23 6.74 -49.84
N GLY A 123 -7.55 6.62 -49.97
CA GLY A 123 -8.22 5.37 -50.26
C GLY A 123 -7.61 4.58 -51.43
N ARG A 124 -7.40 3.29 -51.20
CA ARG A 124 -7.13 2.28 -52.24
C ARG A 124 -8.42 1.71 -52.85
N TRP A 125 -9.47 2.52 -52.95
CA TRP A 125 -10.74 2.19 -53.64
C TRP A 125 -10.83 2.86 -55.02
N GLY A 126 -9.71 3.33 -55.59
CA GLY A 126 -9.66 3.93 -56.93
C GLY A 126 -9.71 2.92 -58.09
N PHE A 127 -9.76 1.61 -57.81
CA PHE A 127 -9.80 0.55 -58.84
C PHE A 127 -11.22 0.03 -59.13
N LEU A 128 -12.22 0.39 -58.32
CA LEU A 128 -13.59 -0.16 -58.44
C LEU A 128 -14.52 0.61 -59.39
N TYR A 129 -14.01 1.60 -60.12
CA TYR A 129 -14.73 2.28 -61.19
C TYR A 129 -13.85 2.27 -62.45
N ARG A 130 -13.87 1.16 -63.19
CA ARG A 130 -13.43 1.09 -64.58
C ARG A 130 -14.32 0.14 -65.35
#